data_AF-A0AA37TBI7-F1
#
_entry.id   AF-A0AA37TBI7-F1
#
_cell.length_a   1.000
_cell.length_b   1.000
_cell.length_c   1.000
_cell.angle_alpha   90.00
_cell.angle_beta   90.00
_cell.angle_gamma   90.00
#
_symmetry.space_group_name_H-M   'P 1'
#
loop_
_entity.id
_entity.type
_entity.pdbx_description
1 polymer ?
#
loop_
_entity_poly.entity_id
_entity_poly.type
_entity_poly.pdbx_seq_one_letter_code
_entity_poly.pdbx_strand_id
1 'polypeptide(L)'
;MQEREVQLGMVFLDGTNIRAHQKAAGAAKRGDLGPSETLVRLLGRWFITRLAHAGISPKAIMMLAGHRHLSTTQRDIDVNDEMMRAAVEVL
;
A
#
# COMPACT_ATOMS: atom_id res chain seq x y z
N MET A 1 6.84 -46.02 -5.00
CA MET A 1 8.11 -45.83 -5.72
C MET A 1 7.95 -44.59 -6.60
N GLN A 2 8.70 -43.54 -6.29
CA GLN A 2 8.96 -42.26 -7.00
C GLN A 2 9.25 -42.44 -8.51
N GLU A 3 9.18 -41.52 -9.48
CA GLU A 3 9.16 -40.04 -9.67
C GLU A 3 8.79 -39.83 -11.19
N ARG A 4 8.27 -38.71 -11.73
CA ARG A 4 8.92 -37.40 -11.95
C ARG A 4 7.89 -36.36 -12.43
N GLU A 5 7.70 -35.33 -11.61
CA GLU A 5 7.67 -33.91 -11.98
C GLU A 5 6.91 -33.47 -13.25
N VAL A 6 5.58 -33.40 -13.17
CA VAL A 6 4.85 -32.34 -13.90
C VAL A 6 4.75 -31.15 -12.95
N GLN A 7 5.49 -30.10 -13.28
CA GLN A 7 5.53 -28.85 -12.53
C GLN A 7 4.11 -28.34 -12.24
N LEU A 8 3.73 -28.32 -10.96
CA LEU A 8 2.53 -27.66 -10.48
C LEU A 8 2.64 -26.16 -10.82
N GLY A 9 1.99 -25.77 -11.91
CA GLY A 9 1.95 -24.37 -12.33
C GLY A 9 0.94 -24.03 -13.42
N MET A 10 0.24 -25.00 -14.02
CA MET A 10 -0.73 -24.72 -15.08
C MET A 10 -1.90 -25.69 -15.06
N VAL A 11 -3.09 -25.18 -14.76
CA VAL A 11 -4.37 -25.69 -15.25
C VAL A 11 -5.13 -24.49 -15.81
N PHE A 12 -5.53 -24.54 -17.08
CA PHE A 12 -6.38 -23.53 -17.72
C PHE A 12 -7.77 -24.10 -17.97
N LEU A 13 -8.79 -23.48 -17.37
CA LEU A 13 -10.19 -23.62 -17.78
C LEU A 13 -10.83 -22.23 -17.64
N ASP A 14 -11.12 -21.58 -18.78
CA ASP A 14 -11.92 -20.34 -18.96
C ASP A 14 -11.26 -19.02 -19.47
N GLY A 15 -9.95 -18.99 -19.76
CA GLY A 15 -9.38 -17.91 -20.59
C GLY A 15 -9.13 -16.56 -19.89
N THR A 16 -9.18 -16.49 -18.56
CA THR A 16 -8.70 -15.30 -17.84
C THR A 16 -7.24 -15.48 -17.43
N ASN A 17 -6.33 -14.66 -17.98
CA ASN A 17 -4.91 -14.64 -17.60
C ASN A 17 -4.76 -14.08 -16.17
N ILE A 18 -5.06 -14.89 -15.15
CA ILE A 18 -4.73 -14.54 -13.76
C ILE A 18 -3.31 -15.04 -13.52
N ARG A 19 -2.34 -14.12 -13.68
CA ARG A 19 -0.97 -14.34 -13.22
C ARG A 19 -1.00 -14.59 -11.71
N ALA A 20 -0.92 -15.86 -11.30
CA ALA A 20 -0.50 -16.21 -9.96
C ALA A 20 0.97 -15.81 -9.83
N HIS A 21 1.24 -14.67 -9.17
CA HIS A 21 2.60 -14.32 -8.81
C HIS A 21 3.09 -15.26 -7.70
N GLN A 22 3.73 -16.35 -8.09
CA GLN A 22 4.64 -17.13 -7.26
C GLN A 22 5.96 -16.34 -7.10
N LYS A 23 6.00 -15.31 -6.25
CA LYS A 23 7.27 -14.70 -5.79
C LYS A 23 7.09 -13.88 -4.50
N ALA A 24 7.42 -14.49 -3.36
CA ALA A 24 8.18 -13.90 -2.24
C ALA A 24 8.12 -14.81 -0.99
N ALA A 25 8.68 -16.03 -1.07
CA ALA A 25 9.17 -16.67 0.14
C ALA A 25 10.42 -15.90 0.60
N GLY A 26 10.36 -15.23 1.75
CA GLY A 26 11.54 -14.59 2.36
C GLY A 26 11.65 -13.07 2.25
N ALA A 27 10.54 -12.32 2.19
CA ALA A 27 10.62 -10.91 2.58
C ALA A 27 10.91 -10.87 4.08
N ALA A 28 12.12 -10.43 4.45
CA ALA A 28 12.56 -10.27 5.83
C ALA A 28 11.41 -9.72 6.69
N LYS A 29 11.17 -10.35 7.86
CA LYS A 29 10.32 -9.75 8.88
C LYS A 29 10.82 -8.31 9.04
N ARG A 30 9.97 -7.32 8.71
CA ARG A 30 10.29 -5.90 8.88
C ARG A 30 10.75 -5.71 10.31
N GLY A 31 12.06 -5.72 10.50
CA GLY A 31 12.72 -5.38 11.75
C GLY A 31 12.65 -3.87 11.87
N ASP A 32 12.12 -3.44 13.01
CA ASP A 32 12.45 -2.19 13.69
C ASP A 32 12.49 -0.94 12.80
N LEU A 33 11.32 -0.47 12.36
CA LEU A 33 11.17 0.93 12.01
C LEU A 33 11.16 1.70 13.34
N GLY A 34 12.16 2.56 13.55
CA GLY A 34 12.42 3.23 14.82
C GLY A 34 11.34 4.21 15.32
N PRO A 35 11.68 5.10 16.28
CA PRO A 35 10.74 5.99 17.01
C PRO A 35 9.75 6.79 16.16
N SER A 36 10.06 7.02 14.88
CA SER A 36 9.18 7.67 13.91
C SER A 36 7.89 6.89 13.63
N GLU A 37 7.87 5.55 13.70
CA GLU A 37 6.64 4.76 13.50
C GLU A 37 5.65 4.97 14.66
N THR A 38 6.17 5.16 15.88
CA THR A 38 5.35 5.38 17.08
C THR A 38 4.68 6.75 17.07
N LEU A 39 5.38 7.80 16.63
CA LEU A 39 4.81 9.14 16.55
C LEU A 39 3.64 9.18 15.57
N VAL A 40 3.77 8.63 14.35
CA VAL A 40 2.68 8.66 13.37
C VAL A 40 1.44 7.89 13.84
N ARG A 41 1.63 6.76 14.52
CA ARG A 41 0.53 5.98 15.11
C ARG A 41 -0.24 6.75 16.19
N LEU A 42 0.42 7.65 16.91
CA LEU A 42 -0.18 8.44 18.00
C LEU A 42 -0.84 9.73 17.51
N LEU A 43 -0.35 10.30 16.39
CA LEU A 43 -0.83 11.58 15.87
C LEU A 43 -2.15 11.44 15.08
N GLY A 44 -2.46 10.25 14.55
CA GLY A 44 -3.78 9.97 13.97
C GLY A 44 -4.07 10.68 12.64
N ARG A 45 -5.35 10.74 12.26
CA ARG A 45 -5.84 11.11 10.92
C ARG A 45 -5.42 12.51 10.45
N TRP A 46 -5.37 13.50 11.35
CA TRP A 46 -4.93 14.86 11.00
C TRP A 46 -3.49 14.89 10.45
N PHE A 47 -2.59 14.10 11.05
CA PHE A 47 -1.19 14.05 10.62
C PHE A 47 -1.01 13.38 9.27
N ILE A 48 -1.81 12.33 8.99
CA ILE A 48 -1.88 11.68 7.68
C ILE A 48 -2.34 12.67 6.60
N THR A 49 -3.41 13.42 6.85
CA THR A 49 -3.91 14.46 5.94
C THR A 49 -2.86 15.55 5.70
N ARG A 50 -2.18 16.02 6.75
CA ARG A 50 -1.11 17.03 6.66
C ARG A 50 0.03 16.58 5.73
N LEU A 51 0.47 15.33 5.84
CA LEU A 51 1.53 14.78 4.98
C LEU A 51 1.09 14.68 3.51
N ALA A 52 -0.16 14.28 3.27
CA ALA A 52 -0.71 14.21 1.92
C ALA A 52 -0.77 15.60 1.27
N HIS A 53 -1.21 16.62 2.02
CA HIS A 53 -1.23 18.01 1.55
C HIS A 53 0.17 18.59 1.30
N ALA A 54 1.19 18.08 1.99
CA ALA A 54 2.59 18.44 1.73
C ALA A 54 3.18 17.73 0.48
N GLY A 55 2.36 17.00 -0.28
CA GLY A 55 2.79 16.30 -1.50
C GLY A 55 3.51 14.97 -1.23
N ILE A 56 3.49 14.47 0.01
CA ILE A 56 4.07 13.16 0.32
C ILE A 56 3.17 12.06 -0.24
N SER A 57 3.77 11.09 -0.93
CA SER A 57 3.00 10.02 -1.56
C SER A 57 2.18 9.22 -0.54
N PRO A 58 0.92 8.84 -0.85
CA PRO A 58 0.10 8.00 0.02
C PRO A 58 0.79 6.67 0.39
N LYS A 59 1.65 6.15 -0.49
CA LYS A 59 2.43 4.94 -0.22
C LYS A 59 3.47 5.14 0.88
N ALA A 60 4.17 6.27 0.89
CA ALA A 60 5.11 6.59 1.96
C ALA A 60 4.39 6.79 3.30
N ILE A 61 3.26 7.52 3.29
CA ILE A 61 2.43 7.73 4.49
C ILE A 61 1.91 6.40 5.04
N MET A 62 1.48 5.48 4.17
CA MET A 62 1.04 4.13 4.56
C MET A 62 2.14 3.35 5.29
N MET A 63 3.40 3.45 4.85
CA MET A 63 4.52 2.80 5.54
C MET A 63 4.79 3.44 6.90
N LEU A 64 4.73 4.77 6.99
CA LEU A 64 4.95 5.51 8.23
C LEU A 64 3.84 5.26 9.26
N ALA A 65 2.59 5.14 8.81
CA ALA A 65 1.43 4.86 9.65
C ALA A 65 1.30 3.38 10.04
N GLY A 66 2.15 2.49 9.51
CA GLY A 66 2.04 1.05 9.74
C GLY A 66 0.77 0.41 9.15
N HIS A 67 0.15 1.05 8.15
CA HIS A 67 -1.06 0.54 7.51
C HIS A 67 -0.74 -0.66 6.60
N ARG A 68 -1.53 -1.73 6.73
CA ARG A 68 -1.40 -2.93 5.89
C ARG A 68 -1.97 -2.74 4.49
N HIS A 69 -2.93 -1.82 4.34
CA HIS A 69 -3.61 -1.54 3.08
C HIS A 69 -3.57 -0.04 2.76
N LEU A 70 -3.39 0.27 1.48
CA LEU A 70 -3.38 1.67 1.02
C LEU A 70 -4.74 2.33 1.21
N SER A 71 -5.84 1.56 1.08
CA SER A 71 -7.21 2.03 1.27
C SER A 71 -7.45 2.65 2.65
N THR A 72 -6.82 2.14 3.71
CA THR A 72 -6.88 2.73 5.05
C THR A 72 -6.25 4.12 5.07
N THR A 73 -5.09 4.27 4.42
CA THR A 73 -4.38 5.55 4.32
C THR A 73 -5.17 6.55 3.47
N GLN A 74 -5.73 6.09 2.34
CA GLN A 74 -6.57 6.92 1.47
C GLN A 74 -7.82 7.42 2.19
N ARG A 75 -8.48 6.56 2.98
CA ARG A 75 -9.65 6.94 3.78
C ARG A 75 -9.32 8.01 4.82
N ASP A 76 -8.10 8.00 5.34
CA ASP A 76 -7.64 8.98 6.33
C ASP A 76 -7.19 10.31 5.72
N ILE A 77 -6.93 10.35 4.41
CA ILE A 77 -6.66 11.59 3.69
C ILE A 77 -7.99 12.28 3.39
N ASP A 78 -8.15 13.47 3.96
CA ASP A 78 -9.30 14.33 3.67
C ASP A 78 -9.04 15.20 2.43
N VAL A 79 -10.03 15.25 1.54
CA VAL A 79 -10.02 16.04 0.31
C VAL A 79 -11.30 16.85 0.28
N ASN A 80 -11.18 18.17 0.15
CA ASN A 80 -12.33 19.07 0.10
C ASN A 80 -12.53 19.65 -1.32
N ASP A 81 -13.72 20.21 -1.57
CA ASP A 81 -14.09 20.74 -2.89
C ASP A 81 -13.21 21.91 -3.34
N GLU A 82 -12.71 22.71 -2.40
CA GLU A 82 -11.80 23.82 -2.67
C GLU A 82 -10.45 23.33 -3.21
N MET A 83 -9.89 22.26 -2.64
CA MET A 83 -8.67 21.62 -3.13
C MET A 83 -8.87 21.05 -4.52
N MET A 84 -10.01 20.41 -4.78
CA MET A 84 -10.33 19.87 -6.09
C MET A 84 -10.45 20.97 -7.14
N ARG A 85 -11.07 22.10 -6.77
CA ARG A 85 -11.19 23.27 -7.64
C ARG A 85 -9.83 23.91 -7.94
N ALA A 86 -9.03 24.17 -6.90
CA ALA A 86 -7.70 24.75 -7.06
C ALA A 86 -6.78 23.85 -7.91
N ALA A 87 -6.88 22.52 -7.78
CA ALA A 87 -6.10 21.59 -8.59
C ALA A 87 -6.45 21.67 -10.08
N VAL A 88 -7.71 21.94 -10.44
CA VAL A 88 -8.15 22.11 -11.82
C VAL A 88 -7.75 23.47 -12.38
N GLU A 89 -7.79 24.53 -11.57
CA GLU A 89 -7.45 25.89 -12.00
C GLU A 89 -5.94 26.07 -12.32
N VAL A 90 -5.10 25.10 -11.96
CA VAL A 90 -3.63 25.10 -12.22
C VAL A 90 -3.26 24.37 -13.52
N LEU A 91 -4.22 23.71 -14.20
CA LEU A 91 -4.03 23.03 -15.50
C LEU A 91 -4.40 23.92 -16.68
#